data_AF-A0AAV4EPK4-F1
#
_entry.id   AF-A0AAV4EPK4-F1
#
_cell.length_a   1.000
_cell.length_b   1.000
_cell.length_c   1.000
_cell.angle_alpha   90.00
_cell.angle_beta   90.00
_cell.angle_gamma   90.00
#
_symmetry.space_group_name_H-M   'P 1'
#
loop_
_entity.id
_entity.type
_entity.pdbx_description
1 polymer ?
#
loop_
_entity_poly.entity_id
_entity_poly.type
_entity_poly.pdbx_seq_one_letter_code
_entity_poly.pdbx_strand_id
1 'polypeptide(L)'
;MLTPGRSLAVIVSIFLAMFAVVSPVFFASPLGWKFSPKRNRTLYMQLGVDNEVEQITYGLSNVCGYVAFFVVILCTAILITSLRRKAKWREGVTGTGTSVKDSDDLAASKSGSGGVSKEMKIIKLVVIISTVFIGSYFPSTVVFLAATAMPGFSATGKYHNLFFMACSLTYNLEAINSSVNIFIYLNMSSKYKATFDAMFCRGETSSLIAGKD
;
A
#
# COMPACT_ATOMS: atom_id res chain seq x y z
N MET A 1 18.09 -15.91 7.87
CA MET A 1 18.51 -15.27 6.60
C MET A 1 17.47 -15.56 5.53
N LEU A 2 16.91 -14.52 4.90
CA LEU A 2 16.05 -14.66 3.73
C LEU A 2 16.92 -15.01 2.51
N THR A 3 16.93 -16.28 2.12
CA THR A 3 17.62 -16.73 0.89
C THR A 3 16.82 -16.26 -0.33
N PRO A 4 17.46 -15.79 -1.42
CA PRO A 4 16.75 -15.26 -2.60
C PRO A 4 15.70 -16.21 -3.18
N GLY A 5 15.96 -17.52 -3.18
CA GLY A 5 14.97 -18.52 -3.62
C GLY A 5 13.72 -18.60 -2.74
N ARG A 6 13.86 -18.43 -1.43
CA ARG A 6 12.72 -18.41 -0.49
C ARG A 6 11.92 -17.12 -0.65
N SER A 7 12.58 -15.98 -0.78
CA SER A 7 11.91 -14.71 -1.02
C SER A 7 11.15 -14.70 -2.36
N LEU A 8 11.75 -15.26 -3.42
CA LEU A 8 11.08 -15.39 -4.72
C LEU A 8 9.82 -16.25 -4.63
N ALA A 9 9.92 -17.42 -3.98
CA ALA A 9 8.77 -18.31 -3.80
C ALA A 9 7.62 -17.63 -3.05
N VAL A 10 7.94 -16.86 -1.99
CA VAL A 10 6.94 -16.08 -1.23
C VAL A 10 6.32 -14.97 -2.08
N ILE A 11 7.10 -14.25 -2.89
CA ILE A 11 6.58 -13.19 -3.75
C ILE A 11 5.65 -13.77 -4.82
N VAL A 12 6.07 -14.85 -5.50
CA VAL A 12 5.26 -15.52 -6.52
C VAL A 12 3.96 -16.05 -5.92
N SER A 13 4.01 -16.67 -4.74
CA SER A 13 2.79 -17.17 -4.09
C SER A 13 1.83 -16.05 -3.71
N ILE A 14 2.33 -14.89 -3.27
CA ILE A 14 1.49 -13.69 -3.01
C ILE A 14 0.79 -13.25 -4.30
N PHE A 15 1.51 -13.14 -5.41
CA PHE A 15 0.90 -12.74 -6.69
C PHE A 15 -0.15 -13.74 -7.18
N LEU A 16 0.12 -15.05 -7.08
CA LEU A 16 -0.83 -16.10 -7.45
C LEU A 16 -2.08 -16.06 -6.57
N ALA A 17 -1.91 -15.87 -5.26
CA ALA A 17 -3.03 -15.73 -4.33
C ALA A 17 -3.88 -14.50 -4.65
N MET A 18 -3.25 -13.34 -4.95
CA MET A 18 -3.97 -12.14 -5.38
C MET A 18 -4.77 -12.39 -6.66
N PHE A 19 -4.18 -13.04 -7.65
CA PHE A 19 -4.87 -13.37 -8.91
C PHE A 19 -6.06 -14.30 -8.67
N ALA A 20 -5.88 -15.33 -7.85
CA ALA A 20 -6.93 -16.29 -7.51
C ALA A 20 -8.11 -15.65 -6.77
N VAL A 21 -7.86 -14.66 -5.89
CA VAL A 21 -8.92 -13.96 -5.14
C VAL A 21 -9.71 -12.98 -6.01
N VAL A 22 -9.04 -12.32 -6.96
CA VAL A 22 -9.66 -11.28 -7.79
C VAL A 22 -10.34 -11.87 -9.05
N SER A 23 -9.81 -12.97 -9.58
CA SER A 23 -10.30 -13.60 -10.81
C SER A 23 -11.80 -13.93 -10.81
N PRO A 24 -12.42 -14.47 -9.73
CA PRO A 24 -13.84 -14.77 -9.70
C PRO A 24 -14.74 -13.57 -10.01
N VAL A 25 -14.37 -12.37 -9.53
CA VAL A 25 -15.16 -11.13 -9.75
C VAL A 25 -15.21 -10.79 -11.23
N PHE A 26 -14.10 -10.96 -11.96
CA PHE A 26 -14.04 -10.71 -13.39
C PHE A 26 -14.88 -11.71 -14.21
N PHE A 27 -14.96 -12.97 -13.78
CA PHE A 27 -15.80 -13.96 -14.43
C PHE A 27 -17.30 -13.77 -14.11
N ALA A 28 -17.63 -13.33 -12.90
CA ALA A 28 -19.00 -13.05 -12.47
C ALA A 28 -19.55 -11.73 -13.03
N SER A 29 -18.73 -10.88 -13.65
CA SER A 29 -19.11 -9.57 -14.18
C SER A 29 -18.78 -9.44 -15.67
N PRO A 30 -19.43 -10.22 -16.56
CA PRO A 30 -19.20 -10.13 -17.99
C PRO A 30 -19.57 -8.74 -18.51
N LEU A 31 -18.63 -8.13 -19.24
CA LEU A 31 -18.86 -6.88 -19.93
C LEU A 31 -19.44 -7.16 -21.32
N GLY A 32 -20.53 -6.48 -21.66
CA GLY A 32 -21.22 -6.67 -22.93
C GLY A 32 -21.73 -5.38 -23.53
N TRP A 33 -22.09 -5.46 -24.80
CA TRP A 33 -22.71 -4.36 -25.52
C TRP A 33 -24.17 -4.23 -25.10
N LYS A 34 -24.52 -3.12 -24.46
CA LYS A 34 -25.90 -2.80 -24.08
C LYS A 34 -26.31 -1.45 -24.67
N PHE A 35 -27.41 -1.43 -25.40
CA PHE A 35 -27.96 -0.19 -25.93
C PHE A 35 -28.55 0.65 -24.80
N SER A 36 -28.06 1.88 -24.62
CA SER A 36 -28.57 2.80 -23.60
C SER A 36 -29.53 3.81 -24.22
N PRO A 37 -30.86 3.69 -24.00
CA PRO A 37 -31.84 4.61 -24.59
C PRO A 37 -31.67 6.05 -24.10
N LYS A 38 -31.10 6.27 -22.91
CA LYS A 38 -30.83 7.61 -22.37
C LYS A 38 -29.71 8.37 -23.10
N ARG A 39 -28.74 7.65 -23.69
CA ARG A 39 -27.60 8.24 -24.43
C ARG A 39 -27.66 7.95 -25.93
N ASN A 40 -28.71 7.26 -26.41
CA ASN A 40 -28.91 6.82 -27.78
C ASN A 40 -27.64 6.19 -28.40
N ARG A 41 -26.90 5.42 -27.60
CA ARG A 41 -25.61 4.82 -27.99
C ARG A 41 -25.45 3.46 -27.33
N THR A 42 -24.85 2.53 -28.05
CA THR A 42 -24.40 1.25 -27.50
C THR A 42 -23.19 1.49 -26.61
N LEU A 43 -23.33 1.16 -25.33
CA LEU A 43 -22.27 1.30 -24.34
C LEU A 43 -21.80 -0.08 -23.93
N TYR A 44 -20.50 -0.19 -23.67
CA TYR A 44 -19.92 -1.37 -23.06
C TYR A 44 -20.17 -1.28 -21.55
N MET A 45 -21.05 -2.14 -21.03
CA MET A 45 -21.51 -2.12 -19.65
C MET A 45 -21.55 -3.54 -19.08
N GLN A 46 -21.47 -3.65 -17.77
CA GLN A 46 -21.68 -4.91 -17.06
C GLN A 46 -23.07 -5.48 -17.39
N LEU A 47 -23.09 -6.71 -17.91
CA LEU A 47 -24.32 -7.46 -18.12
C LEU A 47 -24.78 -7.99 -16.76
N GLY A 48 -26.10 -7.96 -16.52
CA GLY A 48 -26.66 -8.54 -15.30
C GLY A 48 -26.47 -10.06 -15.35
N VAL A 49 -25.77 -10.59 -14.37
CA VAL A 49 -25.68 -12.03 -14.09
C VAL A 49 -26.77 -12.38 -13.08
N ASP A 50 -27.06 -13.66 -12.88
CA ASP A 50 -27.93 -14.12 -11.82
C ASP A 50 -27.49 -13.51 -10.47
N ASN A 51 -28.43 -12.82 -9.82
CA ASN A 51 -28.18 -12.05 -8.60
C ASN A 51 -27.52 -12.89 -7.49
N GLU A 52 -27.77 -14.19 -7.45
CA GLU A 52 -27.20 -15.10 -6.45
C GLU A 52 -25.68 -15.31 -6.63
N VAL A 53 -25.24 -15.55 -7.88
CA VAL A 53 -23.82 -15.74 -8.20
C VAL A 53 -23.03 -14.45 -7.98
N GLU A 54 -23.65 -13.32 -8.33
CA GLU A 54 -23.09 -11.99 -8.12
C GLU A 54 -22.90 -11.69 -6.62
N GLN A 55 -23.94 -11.90 -5.81
CA GLN A 55 -23.88 -11.66 -4.36
C GLN A 55 -22.86 -12.56 -3.65
N ILE A 56 -22.80 -13.85 -4.00
CA ILE A 56 -21.84 -14.78 -3.40
C ILE A 56 -20.41 -14.39 -3.76
N THR A 57 -20.15 -14.06 -5.04
CA THR A 57 -18.81 -13.73 -5.51
C THR A 57 -18.30 -12.43 -4.89
N TYR A 58 -19.11 -11.35 -4.94
CA TYR A 58 -18.73 -10.09 -4.31
C TYR A 58 -18.64 -10.21 -2.80
N GLY A 59 -19.55 -10.95 -2.15
CA GLY A 59 -19.51 -11.19 -0.71
C GLY A 59 -18.20 -11.85 -0.29
N LEU A 60 -17.82 -12.94 -0.96
CA LEU A 60 -16.59 -13.68 -0.67
C LEU A 60 -15.33 -12.81 -0.88
N SER A 61 -15.23 -12.09 -2.00
CA SER A 61 -14.10 -11.21 -2.28
C SER A 61 -13.97 -10.08 -1.24
N ASN A 62 -15.09 -9.48 -0.82
CA ASN A 62 -15.09 -8.45 0.22
C ASN A 62 -14.66 -9.01 1.58
N VAL A 63 -15.17 -10.18 1.99
CA VAL A 63 -14.77 -10.82 3.25
C VAL A 63 -13.27 -11.13 3.26
N CYS A 64 -12.74 -11.71 2.19
CA CYS A 64 -11.30 -11.95 2.05
C CYS A 64 -10.50 -10.64 2.15
N GLY A 65 -10.98 -9.57 1.52
CA GLY A 65 -10.37 -8.24 1.61
C GLY A 65 -10.34 -7.69 3.03
N TYR A 66 -11.46 -7.79 3.78
CA TYR A 66 -11.52 -7.35 5.17
C TYR A 66 -10.56 -8.14 6.05
N VAL A 67 -10.54 -9.47 5.93
CA VAL A 67 -9.62 -10.32 6.70
C VAL A 67 -8.16 -9.91 6.44
N ALA A 68 -7.78 -9.71 5.18
CA ALA A 68 -6.44 -9.25 4.82
C ALA A 68 -6.11 -7.88 5.44
N PHE A 69 -7.04 -6.93 5.38
CA PHE A 69 -6.87 -5.60 5.97
C PHE A 69 -6.66 -5.67 7.49
N PHE A 70 -7.47 -6.44 8.22
CA PHE A 70 -7.30 -6.63 9.66
C PHE A 70 -5.98 -7.32 10.01
N VAL A 71 -5.55 -8.31 9.22
CA VAL A 71 -4.24 -8.95 9.40
C VAL A 71 -3.11 -7.93 9.23
N VAL A 72 -3.19 -7.03 8.25
CA VAL A 72 -2.19 -5.96 8.07
C VAL A 72 -2.16 -5.03 9.28
N ILE A 73 -3.31 -4.63 9.82
CA ILE A 73 -3.38 -3.80 11.05
C ILE A 73 -2.69 -4.52 12.22
N LEU A 74 -3.02 -5.79 12.46
CA LEU A 74 -2.45 -6.58 13.56
C LEU A 74 -0.94 -6.73 13.40
N CYS A 75 -0.47 -7.12 12.21
CA CYS A 75 0.96 -7.23 11.91
C CYS A 75 1.68 -5.90 12.11
N THR A 76 1.09 -4.79 11.68
CA THR A 76 1.66 -3.44 11.85
C THR A 76 1.73 -3.05 13.31
N ALA A 77 0.69 -3.33 14.11
CA ALA A 77 0.69 -3.09 15.55
C ALA A 77 1.75 -3.92 16.27
N ILE A 78 1.91 -5.20 15.90
CA ILE A 78 2.98 -6.07 16.41
C ILE A 78 4.36 -5.51 16.03
N LEU A 79 4.55 -5.05 14.79
CA LEU A 79 5.79 -4.42 14.36
C LEU A 79 6.10 -3.16 15.18
N ILE A 80 5.13 -2.25 15.35
CA ILE A 80 5.29 -1.01 16.13
C ILE A 80 5.58 -1.32 17.61
N THR A 81 4.87 -2.25 18.22
CA THR A 81 5.06 -2.63 19.63
C THR A 81 6.42 -3.30 19.83
N SER A 82 6.83 -4.17 18.91
CA SER A 82 8.16 -4.79 18.94
C SER A 82 9.28 -3.76 18.79
N LEU A 83 9.07 -2.74 17.96
CA LEU A 83 9.99 -1.61 17.80
C LEU A 83 10.13 -0.79 19.07
N ARG A 84 9.01 -0.41 19.68
CA ARG A 84 9.00 0.35 20.94
C ARG A 84 9.68 -0.44 22.06
N ARG A 85 9.44 -1.76 22.13
CA ARG A 85 10.10 -2.64 23.11
C ARG A 85 11.60 -2.72 22.87
N LYS A 86 12.04 -2.89 21.62
CA LYS A 86 13.48 -2.89 21.26
C LYS A 86 14.15 -1.53 21.49
N ALA A 87 13.42 -0.42 21.33
CA ALA A 87 13.90 0.92 21.63
C ALA A 87 14.08 1.15 23.15
N LYS A 88 13.05 0.83 23.96
CA LYS A 88 13.13 0.92 25.43
C LYS A 88 14.17 -0.01 26.04
N TRP A 89 14.28 -1.24 25.53
CA TRP A 89 15.33 -2.17 25.97
C TRP A 89 16.73 -1.59 25.73
N ARG A 90 16.90 -0.86 24.62
CA ARG A 90 18.18 -0.21 24.32
C ARG A 90 18.46 0.94 25.28
N GLU A 91 17.47 1.78 25.58
CA GLU A 91 17.61 2.84 26.60
C GLU A 91 18.01 2.29 27.97
N GLY A 92 17.46 1.14 28.36
CA GLY A 92 17.81 0.46 29.62
C GLY A 92 19.20 -0.19 29.64
N VAL A 93 19.74 -0.60 28.48
CA VAL A 93 21.06 -1.26 28.36
C VAL A 93 22.19 -0.25 28.10
N THR A 94 21.92 0.91 27.48
CA THR A 94 22.90 1.99 27.27
C THR A 94 22.91 3.06 28.36
N GLY A 95 22.39 2.75 29.55
CA GLY A 95 22.36 3.64 30.73
C GLY A 95 23.72 4.05 31.30
N THR A 96 24.84 3.72 30.65
CA THR A 96 26.16 4.28 30.94
C THR A 96 26.70 5.02 29.72
N GLY A 97 26.39 6.32 29.66
CA GLY A 97 27.21 7.34 28.99
C GLY A 97 27.16 7.36 27.47
N THR A 98 26.22 8.13 26.90
CA THR A 98 26.52 9.35 26.14
C THR A 98 25.18 9.96 25.73
N SER A 99 24.90 11.14 26.26
CA SER A 99 23.76 11.98 25.91
C SER A 99 23.77 12.27 24.41
N VAL A 100 22.89 11.62 23.65
CA VAL A 100 22.62 12.03 22.27
C VAL A 100 21.55 13.10 22.35
N LYS A 101 22.03 14.35 22.32
CA LYS A 101 21.22 15.51 21.97
C LYS A 101 20.51 15.26 20.65
N ASP A 102 19.28 15.74 20.57
CA ASP A 102 18.59 16.03 19.32
C ASP A 102 19.55 16.72 18.34
N SER A 103 19.87 16.04 17.25
CA SER A 103 20.45 16.67 16.07
C SER A 103 20.02 15.89 14.84
N ASP A 104 19.10 16.53 14.12
CA ASP A 104 18.49 16.19 12.84
C ASP A 104 19.50 16.14 11.68
N ASP A 105 20.56 15.32 11.77
CA ASP A 105 21.47 15.11 10.65
C ASP A 105 21.64 13.63 10.30
N LEU A 106 20.92 13.24 9.24
CA LEU A 106 20.98 11.95 8.57
C LEU A 106 22.16 11.89 7.60
N ALA A 107 23.40 12.00 8.10
CA ALA A 107 24.59 11.72 7.29
C ALA A 107 25.66 10.95 8.09
N ALA A 108 25.99 9.78 7.54
CA ALA A 108 27.15 8.92 7.77
C ALA A 108 27.98 9.06 9.07
N SER A 109 28.09 7.96 9.82
CA SER A 109 29.39 7.62 10.43
C SER A 109 29.61 6.10 10.50
N LYS A 110 30.88 5.74 10.31
CA LYS A 110 31.44 4.40 10.15
C LYS A 110 31.64 3.68 11.49
N SER A 111 31.62 2.35 11.37
CA SER A 111 32.25 1.33 12.23
C SER A 111 31.60 0.97 13.57
N GLY A 112 31.46 -0.35 13.78
CA GLY A 112 31.19 -1.00 15.07
C GLY A 112 29.74 -1.43 15.35
N SER A 113 28.76 -0.54 15.09
CA SER A 113 27.34 -0.70 15.52
C SER A 113 26.34 -0.81 14.34
N GLY A 114 26.85 -0.85 13.11
CA GLY A 114 26.08 -0.58 11.88
C GLY A 114 25.03 -1.62 11.44
N GLY A 115 24.95 -2.79 12.07
CA GLY A 115 23.93 -3.80 11.73
C GLY A 115 22.55 -3.44 12.29
N VAL A 116 22.51 -3.11 13.58
CA VAL A 116 21.27 -2.84 14.32
C VAL A 116 20.61 -1.54 13.85
N SER A 117 21.39 -0.50 13.55
CA SER A 117 20.86 0.77 13.04
C SER A 117 20.28 0.65 11.63
N LYS A 118 20.82 -0.25 10.79
CA LYS A 118 20.26 -0.56 9.46
C LYS A 118 18.95 -1.32 9.57
N GLU A 119 18.87 -2.33 10.44
CA GLU A 119 17.62 -3.05 10.69
C GLU A 119 16.52 -2.10 11.18
N MET A 120 16.84 -1.19 12.10
CA MET A 120 15.88 -0.19 12.59
C MET A 120 15.37 0.74 11.49
N LYS A 121 16.24 1.17 10.56
CA LYS A 121 15.84 1.97 9.40
C LYS A 121 14.87 1.20 8.49
N ILE A 122 15.15 -0.07 8.22
CA ILE A 122 14.27 -0.93 7.41
C ILE A 122 12.91 -1.09 8.10
N ILE A 123 12.89 -1.34 9.41
CA ILE A 123 11.62 -1.52 10.12
C ILE A 123 10.84 -0.19 10.19
N LYS A 124 11.51 0.96 10.43
CA LYS A 124 10.87 2.28 10.41
C LYS A 124 10.23 2.58 9.05
N LEU A 125 10.92 2.22 7.96
CA LEU A 125 10.40 2.32 6.60
C LEU A 125 9.14 1.47 6.41
N VAL A 126 9.18 0.19 6.82
CA VAL A 126 8.01 -0.71 6.74
C VAL A 126 6.83 -0.15 7.54
N VAL A 127 7.05 0.37 8.74
CA VAL A 127 5.97 0.99 9.55
C VAL A 127 5.34 2.19 8.87
N ILE A 128 6.13 3.06 8.23
CA ILE A 128 5.59 4.24 7.53
C ILE A 128 4.73 3.80 6.35
N ILE A 129 5.23 2.88 5.52
CA ILE A 129 4.47 2.33 4.38
C ILE A 129 3.17 1.68 4.86
N SER A 130 3.23 0.86 5.92
CA SER A 130 2.04 0.25 6.51
C SER A 130 1.05 1.26 7.09
N THR A 131 1.55 2.33 7.72
CA THR A 131 0.69 3.40 8.27
C THR A 131 -0.05 4.13 7.16
N VAL A 132 0.64 4.44 6.06
CA VAL A 132 0.02 5.06 4.89
C VAL A 132 -0.99 4.12 4.25
N PHE A 133 -0.66 2.84 4.09
CA PHE A 133 -1.59 1.82 3.61
C PHE A 133 -2.87 1.77 4.46
N ILE A 134 -2.74 1.69 5.78
CA ILE A 134 -3.89 1.65 6.69
C ILE A 134 -4.72 2.94 6.56
N GLY A 135 -4.08 4.10 6.58
CA GLY A 135 -4.77 5.40 6.47
C GLY A 135 -5.54 5.55 5.14
N SER A 136 -4.98 5.06 4.04
CA SER A 136 -5.61 5.14 2.72
C SER A 136 -6.71 4.11 2.50
N TYR A 137 -6.58 2.88 3.02
CA TYR A 137 -7.56 1.81 2.83
C TYR A 137 -8.66 1.77 3.91
N PHE A 138 -8.46 2.44 5.05
CA PHE A 138 -9.47 2.50 6.10
C PHE A 138 -10.79 3.14 5.63
N PRO A 139 -10.80 4.30 4.94
CA PRO A 139 -12.05 4.88 4.42
C PRO A 139 -12.73 3.96 3.41
N SER A 140 -11.97 3.26 2.57
CA SER A 140 -12.48 2.27 1.61
C SER A 140 -13.24 1.16 2.35
N THR A 141 -12.63 0.60 3.41
CA THR A 141 -13.25 -0.40 4.28
C THR A 141 -14.57 0.08 4.89
N VAL A 142 -14.61 1.32 5.39
CA VAL A 142 -15.82 1.91 5.98
C VAL A 142 -16.94 2.08 4.94
N VAL A 143 -16.62 2.53 3.72
CA VAL A 143 -17.59 2.71 2.64
C VAL A 143 -18.20 1.37 2.21
N PHE A 144 -17.37 0.33 2.04
CA PHE A 144 -17.89 -1.00 1.70
C PHE A 144 -18.72 -1.61 2.83
N LEU A 145 -18.32 -1.42 4.09
CA LEU A 145 -19.11 -1.87 5.23
C LEU A 145 -20.47 -1.15 5.29
N ALA A 146 -20.49 0.16 5.06
CA ALA A 146 -21.72 0.94 4.96
C ALA A 146 -22.63 0.44 3.82
N ALA A 147 -22.04 0.03 2.68
CA ALA A 147 -22.78 -0.52 1.55
C ALA A 147 -23.41 -1.88 1.86
N THR A 148 -22.77 -2.70 2.70
CA THR A 148 -23.35 -3.96 3.17
C THR A 148 -24.39 -3.78 4.28
N ALA A 149 -24.22 -2.78 5.15
CA ALA A 149 -25.07 -2.59 6.32
C ALA A 149 -26.33 -1.73 6.05
N MET A 150 -26.26 -0.80 5.10
CA MET A 150 -27.37 0.11 4.78
C MET A 150 -28.01 -0.23 3.43
N PRO A 151 -29.25 -0.77 3.42
CA PRO A 151 -30.01 -0.97 2.20
C PRO A 151 -30.19 0.35 1.44
N GLY A 152 -29.71 0.42 0.20
CA GLY A 152 -29.81 1.61 -0.65
C GLY A 152 -28.57 2.52 -0.64
N PHE A 153 -27.53 2.23 0.15
CA PHE A 153 -26.18 2.81 -0.03
C PHE A 153 -25.39 1.98 -1.06
N SER A 154 -25.82 2.06 -2.31
CA SER A 154 -25.23 1.32 -3.43
C SER A 154 -25.27 2.15 -4.71
N ALA A 155 -24.57 1.69 -5.76
CA ALA A 155 -24.51 2.38 -7.05
C ALA A 155 -25.90 2.60 -7.70
N THR A 156 -26.90 1.78 -7.36
CA THR A 156 -28.28 1.86 -7.86
C THR A 156 -29.30 2.28 -6.80
N GLY A 157 -28.86 2.46 -5.55
CA GLY A 157 -29.74 2.76 -4.42
C GLY A 157 -30.09 4.24 -4.26
N LYS A 158 -30.96 4.53 -3.28
CA LYS A 158 -31.43 5.88 -2.95
C LYS A 158 -30.28 6.86 -2.65
N TYR A 159 -29.17 6.38 -2.11
CA TYR A 159 -28.01 7.19 -1.74
C TYR A 159 -26.88 7.12 -2.78
N HIS A 160 -27.20 6.84 -4.06
CA HIS A 160 -26.18 6.65 -5.10
C HIS A 160 -25.16 7.81 -5.21
N ASN A 161 -25.60 9.07 -5.04
CA ASN A 161 -24.72 10.23 -5.16
C ASN A 161 -23.68 10.26 -4.05
N LEU A 162 -24.12 9.93 -2.82
CA LEU A 162 -23.24 9.84 -1.67
C LEU A 162 -22.29 8.64 -1.80
N PHE A 163 -22.78 7.52 -2.32
CA PHE A 163 -21.96 6.34 -2.62
C PHE A 163 -20.85 6.68 -3.63
N PHE A 164 -21.18 7.30 -4.78
CA PHE A 164 -20.18 7.69 -5.78
C PHE A 164 -19.18 8.74 -5.26
N MET A 165 -19.63 9.70 -4.45
CA MET A 165 -18.74 10.67 -3.82
C MET A 165 -17.76 9.98 -2.86
N ALA A 166 -18.26 9.08 -2.02
CA ALA A 166 -17.44 8.33 -1.08
C ALA A 166 -16.43 7.43 -1.81
N CYS A 167 -16.87 6.67 -2.82
CA CYS A 167 -15.99 5.87 -3.67
C CYS A 167 -14.93 6.72 -4.37
N SER A 168 -15.29 7.92 -4.85
CA SER A 168 -14.32 8.81 -5.49
C SER A 168 -13.21 9.23 -4.52
N LEU A 169 -13.58 9.57 -3.27
CA LEU A 169 -12.62 9.91 -2.23
C LEU A 169 -11.70 8.72 -1.90
N THR A 170 -12.26 7.52 -1.77
CA THR A 170 -11.46 6.32 -1.45
C THR A 170 -10.50 5.97 -2.57
N TYR A 171 -10.92 6.07 -3.83
CA TYR A 171 -10.02 5.87 -4.98
C TYR A 171 -8.87 6.87 -5.02
N ASN A 172 -9.10 8.14 -4.65
CA ASN A 172 -8.03 9.12 -4.54
C ASN A 172 -7.02 8.75 -3.45
N LEU A 173 -7.50 8.29 -2.29
CA LEU A 173 -6.62 7.84 -1.20
C LEU A 173 -5.81 6.59 -1.58
N GLU A 174 -6.39 5.66 -2.33
CA GLU A 174 -5.70 4.48 -2.86
C GLU A 174 -4.65 4.87 -3.92
N ALA A 175 -4.94 5.88 -4.75
CA ALA A 175 -3.98 6.45 -5.70
C ALA A 175 -2.80 7.13 -4.99
N ILE A 176 -3.08 7.85 -3.90
CA ILE A 176 -2.04 8.41 -3.01
C ILE A 176 -1.18 7.27 -2.45
N ASN A 177 -1.78 6.20 -1.91
CA ASN A 177 -1.02 5.06 -1.37
C ASN A 177 -0.11 4.41 -2.42
N SER A 178 -0.58 4.30 -3.67
CA SER A 178 0.22 3.73 -4.75
C SER A 178 1.40 4.62 -5.15
N SER A 179 1.27 5.94 -5.01
CA SER A 179 2.28 6.91 -5.47
C SER A 179 3.28 7.33 -4.38
N VAL A 180 2.86 7.48 -3.12
CA VAL A 180 3.72 7.92 -2.00
C VAL A 180 4.90 7.00 -1.69
N ASN A 181 4.79 5.71 -2.03
CA ASN A 181 5.85 4.72 -1.76
C ASN A 181 7.20 5.17 -2.35
N ILE A 182 7.24 5.67 -3.59
CA ILE A 182 8.50 6.12 -4.21
C ILE A 182 9.17 7.23 -3.41
N PHE A 183 8.39 8.23 -2.96
CA PHE A 183 8.89 9.36 -2.21
C PHE A 183 9.40 8.92 -0.83
N ILE A 184 8.70 8.00 -0.18
CA ILE A 184 9.13 7.41 1.10
C ILE A 184 10.48 6.69 0.91
N TYR A 185 10.64 5.87 -0.13
CA TYR A 185 11.90 5.18 -0.41
C TYR A 185 13.04 6.16 -0.75
N LEU A 186 12.80 7.21 -1.53
CA LEU A 186 13.81 8.22 -1.88
C LEU A 186 14.30 8.99 -0.65
N ASN A 187 13.39 9.32 0.27
CA ASN A 187 13.74 10.08 1.47
C ASN A 187 14.44 9.21 2.51
N MET A 188 13.99 7.97 2.71
CA MET A 188 14.42 7.14 3.84
C MET A 188 15.45 6.05 3.52
N SER A 189 15.56 5.61 2.26
CA SER A 189 16.48 4.55 1.86
C SER A 189 17.64 5.13 1.06
N SER A 190 18.78 5.32 1.73
CA SER A 190 20.00 5.81 1.09
C SER A 190 20.48 4.92 -0.06
N LYS A 191 20.22 3.61 0.01
CA LYS A 191 20.52 2.67 -1.07
C LYS A 191 19.62 2.91 -2.28
N TYR A 192 18.32 3.09 -2.05
CA TYR A 192 17.36 3.37 -3.12
C TYR A 192 17.68 4.70 -3.81
N LYS A 193 17.92 5.75 -3.00
CA LYS A 193 18.32 7.07 -3.49
C LYS A 193 19.59 7.02 -4.34
N ALA A 194 20.65 6.37 -3.86
CA ALA A 194 21.90 6.26 -4.62
C ALA A 194 21.72 5.56 -5.98
N THR A 195 20.87 4.52 -6.04
CA THR A 195 20.54 3.85 -7.31
C THR A 195 19.70 4.74 -8.22
N PHE A 196 18.74 5.48 -7.67
CA PHE A 196 17.93 6.45 -8.42
C PHE A 196 18.80 7.57 -9.02
N ASP A 197 19.67 8.19 -8.22
CA ASP A 197 20.58 9.25 -8.67
C ASP A 197 21.54 8.73 -9.76
N ALA A 198 22.03 7.49 -9.63
CA ALA A 198 22.90 6.87 -10.63
C ALA A 198 22.19 6.58 -11.97
N MET A 199 20.89 6.30 -11.94
CA MET A 199 20.09 6.05 -13.16
C MET A 199 19.60 7.35 -13.82
N PHE A 200 19.18 8.34 -13.03
CA PHE A 200 18.47 9.52 -13.54
C PHE A 200 19.27 10.83 -13.47
N CYS A 201 20.22 10.97 -12.54
CA CYS A 201 20.96 12.23 -12.32
C CYS A 201 22.40 12.19 -12.82
N ARG A 202 22.88 11.04 -13.31
CA ARG A 202 24.27 10.88 -13.78
C ARG A 202 24.55 11.53 -15.16
N GLY A 203 23.52 11.99 -15.85
CA GLY A 203 23.61 12.72 -17.13
C GLY A 203 23.87 14.22 -17.00
N GLU A 204 23.55 14.85 -15.86
CA GLU A 204 23.73 16.31 -15.67
C GLU A 204 25.18 16.70 -15.38
N THR A 205 25.99 15.78 -14.84
CA THR A 205 27.41 16.06 -14.56
C THR A 205 28.26 16.03 -15.83
N SER A 206 27.87 15.29 -16.87
CA SER A 206 28.61 15.23 -18.14
C SER A 206 28.34 16.44 -19.05
N SER A 207 27.15 17.04 -19.00
CA SER A 207 26.83 18.26 -19.78
C SER A 207 27.41 19.54 -19.17
N LEU A 208 27.65 19.57 -17.85
CA LEU A 208 28.33 20.69 -17.17
C LEU A 208 29.85 20.71 -17.38
N ILE A 209 30.45 19.56 -17.71
CA ILE A 209 31.89 19.46 -18.02
C ILE A 209 32.16 19.69 -19.52
N ALA A 210 31.25 19.29 -20.41
CA ALA A 210 31.40 19.45 -21.86
C ALA A 210 31.11 20.87 -22.41
N GLY A 211 30.63 21.79 -21.56
CA GLY A 211 30.38 23.20 -21.94
C GLY A 211 31.51 24.16 -21.53
N LYS A 212 32.69 23.64 -21.18
CA LYS A 212 33.81 24.43 -20.65
C LYS A 212 35.10 24.31 -21.47
N ASP A 213 34.99 23.86 -22.72
CA ASP A 213 36.07 23.86 -23.72
C ASP A 213 35.77 24.88 -24.83
#